data_AF-A0A0R2R5U6-F1
#
_entry.id   AF-A0A0R2R5U6-F1
#
_cell.length_a   1.000
_cell.length_b   1.000
_cell.length_c   1.000
_cell.angle_alpha   90.00
_cell.angle_beta   90.00
_cell.angle_gamma   90.00
#
_symmetry.space_group_name_H-M   'P 1'
#
loop_
_entity.id
_entity.type
_entity.pdbx_description
1 polymer ?
#
loop_
_entity_poly.entity_id
_entity_poly.type
_entity_poly.pdbx_seq_one_letter_code
_entity_poly.pdbx_strand_id
1 'polypeptide(L)'
;MKRLILIMLVAMVPFLSIAQKKASKDKAETTTNASNASYEFMVINGHDITHMATRNPAAISDDRNETEQKIKISFDFGGVRAPEELSEMQYRSMAHAVNVAAKYGWEFINATIVNAGEMKMHYYYMKRKK
;
A
#
# COMPACT_ATOMS: atom_id res chain seq x y z
N MET A 1 -64.05 23.05 -41.02
CA MET A 1 -62.71 22.44 -40.95
C MET A 1 -61.67 23.50 -40.58
N LYS A 2 -60.65 23.15 -39.78
CA LYS A 2 -59.39 23.91 -39.49
C LYS A 2 -59.19 24.64 -38.15
N ARG A 3 -59.89 24.33 -37.03
CA ARG A 3 -59.52 24.90 -35.71
C ARG A 3 -59.48 23.95 -34.50
N LEU A 4 -59.65 22.64 -34.70
CA LEU A 4 -59.62 21.67 -33.59
C LEU A 4 -58.33 20.84 -33.49
N ILE A 5 -57.41 20.97 -34.46
CA ILE A 5 -56.16 20.17 -34.47
C ILE A 5 -55.10 20.73 -33.52
N LEU A 6 -55.16 22.03 -33.17
CA LEU A 6 -54.10 22.67 -32.37
C LEU A 6 -54.16 22.30 -30.87
N ILE A 7 -55.32 21.85 -30.37
CA ILE A 7 -55.49 21.53 -28.93
C ILE A 7 -55.06 20.09 -28.64
N MET A 8 -54.99 19.21 -29.64
CA MET A 8 -54.49 17.85 -29.44
C MET A 8 -52.94 17.77 -29.39
N LEU A 9 -52.24 18.82 -29.83
CA LEU A 9 -50.77 18.82 -29.91
C LEU A 9 -50.07 19.28 -28.61
N VAL A 10 -50.80 19.78 -27.62
CA VAL A 10 -50.23 20.28 -26.35
C VAL A 10 -50.18 19.20 -25.25
N ALA A 11 -50.75 18.01 -25.50
CA ALA A 11 -50.83 16.92 -24.52
C ALA A 11 -49.67 15.91 -24.60
N MET A 12 -48.65 16.14 -25.43
CA MET A 12 -47.57 15.19 -25.65
C MET A 12 -46.20 15.73 -25.21
N VAL A 13 -46.16 16.33 -24.02
CA VAL A 13 -44.89 16.38 -23.27
C VAL A 13 -44.79 15.04 -22.54
N PRO A 14 -43.85 14.15 -22.87
CA PRO A 14 -43.60 13.02 -22.01
C PRO A 14 -43.00 13.63 -20.74
N PHE A 15 -43.79 13.70 -19.67
CA PHE A 15 -43.23 13.77 -18.33
C PHE A 15 -42.47 12.47 -18.11
N LEU A 16 -41.23 12.43 -18.58
CA LEU A 16 -40.21 11.52 -18.10
C LEU A 16 -39.96 11.92 -16.64
N SER A 17 -40.87 11.55 -15.74
CA SER A 17 -40.54 11.46 -14.34
C SER A 17 -39.58 10.27 -14.21
N ILE A 18 -38.29 10.55 -14.37
CA ILE A 18 -37.29 9.69 -13.77
C ILE A 18 -37.58 9.76 -12.29
N ALA A 19 -38.20 8.71 -11.76
CA ALA A 19 -38.18 8.45 -10.34
C ALA A 19 -36.69 8.25 -9.98
N GLN A 20 -36.00 9.34 -9.62
CA GLN A 20 -34.77 9.22 -8.89
C GLN A 20 -35.15 8.52 -7.59
N LYS A 21 -34.88 7.20 -7.53
CA LYS A 21 -34.80 6.47 -6.28
C LYS A 21 -33.78 7.22 -5.44
N LYS A 22 -34.25 8.12 -4.57
CA LYS A 22 -33.43 8.63 -3.47
C LYS A 22 -33.06 7.37 -2.69
N ALA A 23 -31.84 6.90 -2.89
CA ALA A 23 -31.22 5.97 -1.97
C ALA A 23 -31.43 6.59 -0.59
N SER A 24 -32.05 5.81 0.30
CA SER A 24 -31.98 6.08 1.72
C SER A 24 -30.53 6.42 2.01
N LYS A 25 -30.31 7.55 2.68
CA LYS A 25 -29.02 7.90 3.25
C LYS A 25 -28.79 6.95 4.42
N ASP A 26 -28.59 5.68 4.10
CA ASP A 26 -27.90 4.77 4.99
C ASP A 26 -26.47 5.28 4.99
N LYS A 27 -26.01 5.66 6.19
CA LYS A 27 -24.62 5.98 6.43
C LYS A 27 -23.82 4.87 5.77
N ALA A 28 -23.10 5.22 4.70
CA ALA A 28 -22.04 4.38 4.22
C ALA A 28 -21.02 4.33 5.35
N GLU A 29 -21.19 3.36 6.25
CA GLU A 29 -20.05 2.70 6.83
C GLU A 29 -19.16 2.36 5.65
N THR A 30 -17.97 2.98 5.63
CA THR A 30 -16.91 2.76 4.68
C THR A 30 -16.68 1.27 4.59
N THR A 31 -17.44 0.62 3.71
CA THR A 31 -17.26 -0.79 3.38
C THR A 31 -16.03 -0.74 2.52
N THR A 32 -14.90 -1.01 3.15
CA THR A 32 -13.62 -1.30 2.53
C THR A 32 -13.91 -2.07 1.25
N ASN A 33 -13.48 -1.48 0.13
CA ASN A 33 -13.59 -2.11 -1.19
C ASN A 33 -12.95 -3.51 -1.07
N ALA A 34 -13.78 -4.53 -0.86
CA ALA A 34 -13.34 -5.91 -0.81
C ALA A 34 -12.92 -6.23 -2.24
N SER A 35 -11.63 -6.06 -2.52
CA SER A 35 -11.08 -6.32 -3.84
C SER A 35 -11.39 -7.78 -4.20
N ASN A 36 -11.94 -8.04 -5.39
CA ASN A 36 -12.15 -9.39 -5.90
C ASN A 36 -10.82 -10.13 -6.19
N ALA A 37 -9.68 -9.56 -5.78
CA ALA A 37 -8.38 -10.19 -5.90
C ALA A 37 -8.31 -11.41 -4.97
N SER A 38 -7.88 -12.54 -5.51
CA SER A 38 -7.58 -13.78 -4.78
C SER A 38 -6.34 -13.67 -3.89
N TYR A 39 -5.59 -12.56 -4.02
CA TYR A 39 -4.36 -12.31 -3.30
C TYR A 39 -4.39 -10.96 -2.60
N GLU A 40 -3.70 -10.91 -1.47
CA GLU A 40 -3.28 -9.69 -0.79
C GLU A 40 -1.82 -9.43 -1.13
N PHE A 41 -1.43 -8.16 -1.13
CA PHE A 41 -0.08 -7.72 -1.46
C PHE A 41 0.51 -6.92 -0.31
N MET A 42 1.82 -7.05 -0.14
CA MET A 42 2.61 -6.32 0.83
C MET A 42 3.97 -5.96 0.22
N VAL A 43 4.54 -4.83 0.63
CA VAL A 43 5.90 -4.43 0.29
C VAL A 43 6.74 -4.31 1.55
N ILE A 44 7.89 -4.97 1.57
CA ILE A 44 8.91 -4.75 2.60
C ILE A 44 9.87 -3.68 2.06
N ASN A 45 9.96 -2.56 2.78
CA ASN A 45 10.82 -1.43 2.44
C ASN A 45 12.05 -1.42 3.34
N GLY A 46 13.24 -1.46 2.75
CA GLY A 46 14.54 -1.34 3.42
C GLY A 46 15.28 -0.10 2.99
N HIS A 47 15.89 0.62 3.93
CA HIS A 47 16.73 1.79 3.64
C HIS A 47 18.08 1.62 4.33
N ASP A 48 19.16 1.67 3.56
CA ASP A 48 20.51 1.64 4.12
C ASP A 48 20.80 2.98 4.80
N ILE A 49 20.99 2.95 6.13
CA ILE A 49 21.46 4.12 6.87
C ILE A 49 22.98 4.05 6.85
N THR A 50 23.60 4.75 5.90
CA THR A 50 25.02 5.06 6.03
C THR A 50 25.17 6.06 7.17
N HIS A 51 25.69 5.61 8.31
CA HIS A 51 26.15 6.53 9.34
C HIS A 51 27.30 7.34 8.74
N MET A 52 27.01 8.57 8.31
CA MET A 52 28.03 9.60 8.11
C MET A 52 28.60 9.94 9.48
N ALA A 53 29.45 9.06 10.01
CA ALA A 53 30.20 9.35 11.20
C ALA A 53 31.12 10.53 10.86
N THR A 54 30.85 11.68 11.47
CA THR A 54 31.82 12.78 11.58
C THR A 54 33.11 12.18 12.12
N ARG A 55 34.07 11.92 11.21
CA ARG A 55 35.30 11.20 11.50
C ARG A 55 36.17 12.09 12.37
N ASN A 56 36.09 11.92 13.69
CA ASN A 56 36.97 12.59 14.64
C ASN A 56 38.30 11.80 14.65
N PRO A 57 39.43 12.34 14.19
CA PRO A 57 40.62 11.54 13.87
C PRO A 57 41.48 11.12 15.07
N ALA A 58 40.93 11.14 16.30
CA ALA A 58 41.71 11.00 17.53
C ALA A 58 41.56 9.66 18.28
N ALA A 59 40.87 8.65 17.73
CA ALA A 59 40.74 7.34 18.38
C ALA A 59 41.52 6.25 17.63
N ILE A 60 42.74 5.97 18.09
CA ILE A 60 43.51 4.78 17.74
C ILE A 60 43.14 3.69 18.75
N SER A 61 42.26 2.77 18.37
CA SER A 61 42.30 1.35 18.79
C SER A 61 41.08 0.56 18.27
N ASP A 62 41.38 -0.64 17.80
CA ASP A 62 40.51 -1.77 17.43
C ASP A 62 39.92 -1.80 15.99
N ASP A 63 40.61 -2.57 15.15
CA ASP A 63 40.38 -2.80 13.72
C ASP A 63 39.29 -3.87 13.47
N ARG A 64 38.09 -3.63 14.02
CA ARG A 64 36.88 -4.46 13.78
C ARG A 64 35.58 -3.68 13.60
N ASN A 65 35.65 -2.36 13.37
CA ASN A 65 34.47 -1.62 12.95
C ASN A 65 34.30 -1.75 11.43
N GLU A 66 33.80 -2.93 11.00
CA GLU A 66 32.88 -2.95 9.85
C GLU A 66 31.88 -1.83 10.11
N THR A 67 31.85 -0.82 9.25
CA THR A 67 30.76 0.15 9.21
C THR A 67 29.46 -0.63 9.17
N GLU A 68 28.82 -0.87 10.32
CA GLU A 68 27.58 -1.61 10.43
C GLU A 68 26.53 -0.84 9.63
N GLN A 69 26.37 -1.21 8.35
CA GLN A 69 25.30 -0.69 7.51
C GLN A 69 23.99 -1.18 8.13
N LYS A 70 23.41 -0.31 8.96
CA LYS A 70 22.15 -0.60 9.63
C LYS A 70 21.03 -0.32 8.66
N ILE A 71 20.39 -1.38 8.17
CA ILE A 71 19.21 -1.26 7.32
C ILE A 71 17.97 -1.03 8.18
N LYS A 72 17.20 0.01 7.88
CA LYS A 72 15.89 0.24 8.49
C LYS A 72 14.81 -0.42 7.64
N ILE A 73 14.06 -1.33 8.24
CA ILE A 73 13.05 -2.14 7.55
C ILE A 73 11.65 -1.75 8.05
N SER A 74 10.70 -1.68 7.11
CA SER A 74 9.29 -1.40 7.37
C SER A 74 8.39 -2.20 6.41
N PHE A 75 7.12 -2.38 6.77
CA PHE A 75 6.16 -3.16 6.00
C PHE A 75 4.99 -2.28 5.60
N ASP A 76 4.64 -2.30 4.31
CA ASP A 76 3.43 -1.69 3.77
C ASP A 76 2.45 -2.80 3.37
N PHE A 77 1.35 -2.90 4.10
CA PHE A 77 0.32 -3.92 3.92
C PHE A 77 -0.79 -3.52 2.94
N GLY A 78 -0.70 -2.35 2.28
CA GLY A 78 -1.68 -1.94 1.25
C GLY A 78 -3.13 -1.89 1.75
N GLY A 79 -3.34 -1.59 3.05
CA GLY A 79 -4.66 -1.53 3.68
C GLY A 79 -5.18 -2.86 4.24
N VAL A 80 -4.39 -3.93 4.19
CA VAL A 80 -4.68 -5.21 4.85
C VAL A 80 -4.29 -5.15 6.32
N ARG A 81 -5.00 -5.88 7.19
CA ARG A 81 -4.65 -5.98 8.61
C ARG A 81 -3.26 -6.58 8.78
N ALA A 82 -2.35 -5.76 9.28
CA ALA A 82 -0.99 -6.14 9.61
C ALA A 82 -0.93 -7.02 10.87
N PRO A 83 -0.10 -8.09 10.89
CA PRO A 83 0.37 -8.67 12.13
C PRO A 83 1.23 -7.64 12.88
N GLU A 84 0.88 -7.36 14.13
CA GLU A 84 1.59 -6.39 14.99
C GLU A 84 3.07 -6.77 15.16
N GLU A 85 3.33 -8.07 15.28
CA GLU A 85 4.66 -8.67 15.39
C GLU A 85 5.60 -8.31 14.23
N LEU A 86 5.07 -8.13 13.02
CA LEU A 86 5.89 -7.75 11.86
C LEU A 86 6.34 -6.28 11.91
N SER A 87 5.59 -5.43 12.63
CA SER A 87 5.87 -4.00 12.71
C SER A 87 6.79 -3.65 13.87
N GLU A 88 6.75 -4.44 14.95
CA GLU A 88 7.52 -4.19 16.18
C GLU A 88 8.92 -4.84 16.16
N MET A 89 9.11 -5.90 15.37
CA MET A 89 10.35 -6.65 15.36
C MET A 89 11.50 -5.86 14.71
N GLN A 90 12.70 -5.97 15.30
CA GLN A 90 13.92 -5.50 14.66
C GLN A 90 14.48 -6.55 13.70
N TYR A 91 14.69 -6.14 12.45
CA TYR A 91 15.22 -7.00 11.39
C TYR A 91 16.69 -6.73 11.13
N ARG A 92 17.45 -7.81 10.93
CA ARG A 92 18.90 -7.76 10.66
C ARG A 92 19.20 -7.51 9.18
N SER A 93 18.30 -7.91 8.29
CA SER A 93 18.45 -7.80 6.83
C SER A 93 17.09 -7.96 6.14
N MET A 94 17.02 -7.57 4.86
CA MET A 94 15.82 -7.80 4.04
C MET A 94 15.45 -9.29 3.95
N ALA A 95 16.45 -10.17 3.84
CA ALA A 95 16.22 -11.61 3.81
C ALA A 95 15.63 -12.13 5.14
N HIS A 96 16.10 -11.60 6.28
CA HIS A 96 15.50 -11.94 7.58
C HIS A 96 14.02 -11.51 7.63
N ALA A 97 13.70 -10.31 7.13
CA ALA A 97 12.32 -9.83 7.06
C ALA A 97 11.42 -10.70 6.17
N VAL A 98 11.92 -11.14 5.00
CA VAL A 98 11.21 -12.09 4.14
C VAL A 98 10.93 -13.40 4.84
N ASN A 99 11.95 -13.97 5.50
CA ASN A 99 11.82 -15.26 6.18
C ASN A 99 10.81 -15.21 7.33
N VAL A 100 10.76 -14.07 8.04
CA VAL A 100 9.76 -13.87 9.10
C VAL A 100 8.37 -13.69 8.48
N ALA A 101 8.23 -12.86 7.44
CA ALA A 101 6.96 -12.68 6.73
C ALA A 101 6.39 -13.99 6.16
N ALA A 102 7.25 -14.87 5.65
CA ALA A 102 6.87 -16.18 5.13
C ALA A 102 6.18 -17.08 6.17
N LYS A 103 6.51 -16.92 7.46
CA LYS A 103 5.82 -17.64 8.55
C LYS A 103 4.34 -17.26 8.67
N TYR A 104 3.94 -16.09 8.15
CA TYR A 104 2.56 -15.61 8.12
C TYR A 104 1.89 -15.81 6.74
N GLY A 105 2.45 -16.69 5.90
CA GLY A 105 1.88 -17.04 4.60
C GLY A 105 2.22 -16.06 3.47
N TRP A 106 3.10 -15.09 3.70
CA TRP A 106 3.57 -14.19 2.64
C TRP A 106 4.64 -14.86 1.77
N GLU A 107 4.35 -14.96 0.48
CA GLU A 107 5.24 -15.48 -0.55
C GLU A 107 6.01 -14.34 -1.21
N PHE A 108 7.32 -14.48 -1.33
CA PHE A 108 8.17 -13.53 -2.06
C PHE A 108 7.90 -13.61 -3.57
N ILE A 109 7.71 -12.46 -4.21
CA ILE A 109 7.45 -12.35 -5.65
C ILE A 109 8.70 -11.86 -6.38
N ASN A 110 9.19 -10.67 -5.98
CA ASN A 110 10.29 -10.00 -6.64
C ASN A 110 10.91 -8.94 -5.71
N ALA A 111 12.09 -8.45 -6.06
CA ALA A 111 12.74 -7.31 -5.45
C ALA A 111 13.08 -6.24 -6.48
N THR A 112 13.12 -4.99 -6.04
CA THR A 112 13.66 -3.87 -6.79
C THR A 112 14.56 -3.06 -5.88
N ILE A 113 15.70 -2.63 -6.42
CA ILE A 113 16.65 -1.80 -5.68
C ILE A 113 16.80 -0.49 -6.44
N VAL A 114 16.62 0.62 -5.72
CA VAL A 114 16.70 1.98 -6.26
C VAL A 114 17.78 2.73 -5.50
N ASN A 115 18.71 3.34 -6.23
CA ASN A 115 19.69 4.25 -5.64
C ASN A 115 19.08 5.67 -5.63
N ALA A 116 18.94 6.26 -4.45
CA ALA A 116 18.41 7.60 -4.24
C ALA A 116 19.50 8.48 -3.61
N GLY A 117 20.35 9.06 -4.47
CA GLY A 117 21.56 9.76 -4.03
C GLY A 117 22.55 8.79 -3.38
N GLU A 118 22.88 9.03 -2.12
CA GLU A 118 23.79 8.18 -1.34
C GLU A 118 23.07 7.05 -0.58
N MET A 119 21.73 7.01 -0.64
CA MET A 119 20.93 5.97 0.00
C MET A 119 20.53 4.89 -1.00
N LYS A 120 20.55 3.64 -0.55
CA LYS A 120 20.04 2.50 -1.31
C LYS A 120 18.72 2.05 -0.71
N MET A 121 17.67 2.04 -1.54
CA MET A 121 16.32 1.63 -1.15
C MET A 121 16.00 0.26 -1.72
N HIS A 122 15.53 -0.63 -0.86
CA HIS A 122 15.17 -2.01 -1.19
C HIS A 122 13.66 -2.18 -1.08
N TYR A 123 13.02 -2.65 -2.16
CA TYR A 123 11.59 -2.92 -2.22
C TYR A 123 11.38 -4.39 -2.52
N TYR A 124 10.81 -5.14 -1.57
CA TYR A 124 10.56 -6.57 -1.73
C TYR A 124 9.04 -6.80 -1.76
N TYR A 125 8.55 -7.26 -2.90
CA TYR A 125 7.14 -7.47 -3.16
C TYR A 125 6.72 -8.86 -2.71
N MET A 126 5.68 -8.92 -1.90
CA MET A 126 5.14 -10.12 -1.29
C MET A 126 3.66 -10.27 -1.66
N LYS A 127 3.17 -11.50 -1.76
CA LYS A 127 1.74 -11.82 -1.87
C LYS A 127 1.34 -12.89 -0.88
N ARG A 128 0.07 -12.96 -0.53
CA ARG A 128 -0.51 -14.15 0.10
C ARG A 128 -1.91 -14.39 -0.41
N LYS A 129 -2.40 -15.62 -0.33
CA LYS A 129 -3.81 -15.90 -0.60
C LYS A 129 -4.66 -15.28 0.51
N LYS A 130 -5.84 -14.76 0.14
CA LYS A 130 -6.87 -14.36 1.12
C LYS A 130 -7.42 -15.56 1.87
#